data_AF-A0A3S4FQF7-F1
#
_entry.id   AF-A0A3S4FQF7-F1
#
_cell.length_a   1.000
_cell.length_b   1.000
_cell.length_c   1.000
_cell.angle_alpha   90.00
_cell.angle_beta   90.00
_cell.angle_gamma   90.00
#
_symmetry.space_group_name_H-M   'P 1'
#
loop_
_entity.id
_entity.type
_entity.pdbx_description
1 polymer ?
#
loop_
_entity_poly.entity_id
_entity_poly.type
_entity_poly.pdbx_seq_one_letter_code
_entity_poly.pdbx_strand_id
1 'polypeptide(L)' 'MHHPDINLILATGGPGMVKAAYSSGKPAIGVGAGNTPVVIDETADIKTRCGVCSDV' A
#
# COMPACT_ATOMS: atom_id res chain seq x y z
N MET A 1 -5.40 -13.73 -14.48
CA MET A 1 -4.95 -12.41 -15.00
C MET A 1 -4.74 -12.37 -16.50
N HIS A 2 -4.51 -13.50 -17.18
CA HIS A 2 -4.34 -13.54 -18.64
C HIS A 2 -5.61 -13.85 -19.44
N HIS A 3 -6.78 -13.98 -18.78
CA HIS A 3 -8.02 -14.28 -19.50
C HIS A 3 -8.33 -13.16 -20.50
N PRO A 4 -8.72 -13.49 -21.75
CA PRO A 4 -8.94 -12.49 -22.80
C PRO A 4 -9.95 -11.42 -22.38
N ASP A 5 -11.02 -11.81 -21.68
CA ASP A 5 -12.12 -10.93 -21.25
C ASP A 5 -11.77 -10.02 -20.06
N ILE A 6 -10.55 -10.08 -19.51
CA ILE A 6 -10.11 -9.16 -18.47
C ILE A 6 -9.56 -7.88 -19.12
N ASN A 7 -10.19 -6.74 -18.85
CA ASN A 7 -9.74 -5.43 -19.34
C ASN A 7 -8.83 -4.68 -18.36
N LEU A 8 -8.90 -4.99 -17.06
CA LEU A 8 -8.15 -4.29 -16.00
C LEU A 8 -7.91 -5.22 -14.81
N ILE A 9 -6.79 -5.03 -14.11
CA ILE A 9 -6.47 -5.70 -12.86
C ILE A 9 -6.30 -4.66 -11.74
N LEU A 10 -7.07 -4.78 -10.65
CA LEU A 10 -6.86 -4.06 -9.41
C LEU A 10 -6.19 -4.99 -8.40
N ALA A 11 -4.92 -4.74 -8.09
CA ALA A 11 -4.10 -5.62 -7.26
C ALA A 11 -3.70 -4.95 -5.95
N THR A 12 -4.32 -5.38 -4.85
CA THR A 12 -4.02 -4.94 -3.48
C THR A 12 -3.27 -6.05 -2.74
N GLY A 13 -1.98 -5.87 -2.49
CA GLY A 13 -1.22 -6.91 -1.79
C GLY A 13 0.28 -6.64 -1.71
N GLY A 14 1.03 -7.67 -1.31
CA GLY A 14 2.49 -7.56 -1.22
C GLY A 14 3.17 -7.35 -2.58
N PRO A 15 4.46 -6.94 -2.59
CA PRO A 15 5.20 -6.64 -3.82
C PRO A 15 5.18 -7.77 -4.86
N GLY A 16 5.16 -9.04 -4.43
CA GLY A 16 5.08 -10.19 -5.32
C GLY A 16 3.78 -10.24 -6.13
N MET A 17 2.64 -9.95 -5.50
CA MET A 17 1.32 -9.92 -6.17
C MET A 17 1.23 -8.74 -7.14
N VAL A 18 1.64 -7.55 -6.68
CA VAL A 18 1.64 -6.33 -7.51
C VAL A 18 2.54 -6.51 -8.72
N LYS A 19 3.72 -7.09 -8.56
CA LYS A 19 4.64 -7.40 -9.67
C LYS A 19 4.03 -8.40 -10.65
N ALA A 20 3.35 -9.44 -10.16
CA ALA A 20 2.65 -10.38 -11.03
C ALA A 20 1.57 -9.64 -11.84
N ALA A 21 0.78 -8.76 -11.21
CA ALA A 21 -0.24 -7.94 -11.86
C ALA A 21 0.32 -7.12 -13.03
N TYR A 22 1.41 -6.39 -12.78
CA TYR A 22 2.10 -5.62 -13.82
C TYR A 22 2.77 -6.48 -14.90
N SER A 23 3.05 -7.75 -14.63
CA SER A 23 3.67 -8.68 -15.58
C SER A 23 2.64 -9.44 -16.44
N SER A 24 1.35 -9.13 -16.31
CA SER A 24 0.26 -9.88 -16.95
C SER A 24 -0.03 -9.52 -18.41
N GLY A 25 0.55 -8.43 -18.92
CA GLY A 25 0.23 -7.88 -20.24
C GLY A 25 -1.14 -7.17 -20.30
N LYS A 26 -1.79 -6.97 -19.15
CA LYS A 26 -3.04 -6.21 -19.01
C LYS A 26 -2.77 -4.93 -18.22
N PRO A 27 -3.53 -3.84 -18.47
CA PRO A 27 -3.52 -2.67 -17.60
C PRO A 27 -3.75 -3.08 -16.14
N ALA A 28 -2.93 -2.54 -15.23
CA ALA A 28 -2.97 -2.88 -13.82
C ALA A 28 -2.81 -1.64 -12.93
N ILE A 29 -3.60 -1.61 -11.85
CA ILE A 29 -3.46 -0.65 -10.75
C ILE A 29 -3.06 -1.46 -9.52
N GLY A 30 -1.80 -1.30 -9.11
CA GLY A 30 -1.23 -2.00 -7.97
C GLY A 30 -1.09 -1.10 -6.75
N VAL A 31 -1.41 -1.62 -5.58
CA VAL A 31 -1.09 -0.99 -4.29
C VAL A 31 -0.47 -2.02 -3.36
N GLY A 32 0.44 -1.56 -2.49
CA GLY A 32 1.11 -2.39 -1.50
C GLY A 32 1.22 -1.71 -0.15
N ALA A 33 1.71 -2.46 0.83
CA ALA A 33 1.96 -1.93 2.16
C ALA A 33 3.00 -0.80 2.09
N GLY A 34 2.66 0.33 2.72
CA GLY A 34 3.63 1.39 2.98
C GLY A 34 4.54 1.02 4.15
N ASN A 35 5.72 1.62 4.19
CA ASN A 35 6.61 1.59 5.35
C ASN A 35 6.74 3.02 5.88
N THR A 36 5.63 3.60 6.33
CA THR A 36 5.58 5.00 6.73
C THR A 36 6.20 5.17 8.11
N PRO A 37 7.38 5.81 8.25
CA PRO A 37 7.97 6.02 9.56
C PRO A 37 7.30 7.19 10.27
N VAL A 38 7.25 7.13 11.60
CA VAL A 38 6.82 8.25 12.46
C VAL A 38 7.97 8.60 13.39
N VAL A 39 8.38 9.88 13.38
CA VAL A 39 9.42 10.45 14.26
C VAL A 39 8.78 11.44 15.20
N ILE A 40 9.21 11.43 16.46
CA ILE A 40 8.63 12.21 17.55
C ILE A 40 9.78 12.89 18.29
N ASP A 41 9.79 14.21 18.28
CA ASP A 41 10.78 15.02 19.00
C ASP A 41 10.23 15.52 20.35
N GLU A 42 11.09 16.22 21.10
CA GLU A 42 10.78 16.76 22.43
C GLU A 42 9.71 17.85 22.46
N THR A 43 9.37 18.45 21.31
CA THR A 43 8.36 19.51 21.19
C THR A 43 6.97 18.97 20.88
N ALA A 44 6.85 17.67 20.60
CA ALA A 44 5.60 17.04 20.22
C ALA A 44 4.57 17.03 21.37
N ASP A 45 3.32 17.36 21.05
CA ASP A 45 2.20 17.15 21.96
C ASP A 45 1.91 15.65 22.12
N ILE A 46 2.41 15.09 23.23
CA ILE A 46 2.32 13.66 23.53
C ILE A 46 0.87 13.19 23.75
N LYS A 47 -0.04 14.04 24.22
CA LYS A 47 -1.42 13.64 24.48
C LYS A 47 -2.19 13.43 23.18
N THR A 48 -2.05 14.36 22.24
CA THR A 48 -2.66 14.25 20.91
C THR A 48 -1.98 13.15 20.07
N ARG A 49 -0.66 13.00 20.20
CA ARG A 49 0.12 11.98 19.48
C ARG A 49 -0.21 10.54 19.87
N CYS A 50 -0.40 10.26 21.17
CA CYS A 50 -0.60 8.89 21.65
C CYS A 50 -1.77 8.20 20.94
N GLY A 51 -2.86 8.93 20.66
CA GLY A 51 -3.98 8.39 19.87
C GLY A 51 -3.58 8.13 18.42
N VAL A 52 -3.07 9.14 17.73
CA VAL A 52 -2.82 9.08 16.28
C VAL A 52 -1.79 8.02 15.92
N CYS A 53 -0.72 7.85 16.70
CA CYS A 53 0.34 6.88 16.41
C CYS A 53 -0.01 5.44 16.80
N SER A 54 -1.00 5.23 17.67
CA SER A 54 -1.43 3.87 18.06
C SER A 54 -2.18 3.16 16.94
N ASP A 55 -2.74 3.93 16.00
CA ASP A 55 -3.53 3.45 14.87
C ASP A 55 -2.71 3.29 13.57
N VAL A 56 -1.39 3.54 13.64
CA VAL A 56 -0.43 3.43 12.51
C VAL A 56 0.33 2.11 12.61
#